data_AF-A0A2S2PK88-F1
#
_entry.id   AF-A0A2S2PK88-F1
#
_cell.length_a   1.000
_cell.length_b   1.000
_cell.length_c   1.000
_cell.angle_alpha   90.00
_cell.angle_beta   90.00
_cell.angle_gamma   90.00
#
_symmetry.space_group_name_H-M   'P 1'
#
loop_
_entity.id
_entity.type
_entity.pdbx_description
1 polymer ?
#
loop_
_entity_poly.entity_id
_entity_poly.type
_entity_poly.pdbx_seq_one_letter_code
_entity_poly.pdbx_strand_id
1 'polypeptide(L)'
;NLYSWYYMPPSVHKILIHGSSIIKSFVLPIGILSEEAQESRNKDIKRYRESYSRKSSRININTDIFQRLLLSSDPLISSFRKVDKHNIKKTAPRSRRFIARHKLLQ
;
A
#
# COMPACT_ATOMS: atom_id res chain seq x y z
N ASN A 1 17.73 -28.33 -5.96
CA ASN A 1 18.49 -27.21 -5.39
C ASN A 1 19.24 -26.55 -6.55
N LEU A 2 18.68 -25.48 -7.13
CA LEU A 2 19.15 -24.91 -8.40
C LEU A 2 20.24 -23.85 -8.23
N TYR A 3 20.34 -23.21 -7.07
CA TYR A 3 21.21 -22.06 -6.83
C TYR A 3 21.87 -22.10 -5.45
N SER A 4 22.53 -23.22 -5.09
CA SER A 4 23.16 -23.40 -3.78
C SER A 4 24.30 -22.43 -3.47
N TRP A 5 24.91 -21.85 -4.51
CA TRP A 5 26.06 -20.93 -4.39
C TRP A 5 25.66 -19.50 -4.01
N TYR A 6 24.38 -19.13 -4.16
CA TYR A 6 23.90 -17.78 -3.89
C TYR A 6 23.18 -17.73 -2.55
N TYR A 7 23.68 -16.89 -1.64
CA TYR A 7 23.03 -16.68 -0.35
C TYR A 7 21.68 -16.00 -0.54
N MET A 8 20.69 -16.53 0.17
CA MET A 8 19.33 -16.04 0.09
C MET A 8 19.25 -14.62 0.67
N PRO A 9 18.77 -13.62 -0.09
CA PRO A 9 18.67 -12.26 0.42
C PRO A 9 17.61 -12.19 1.54
N PRO A 10 17.77 -11.28 2.53
CA PRO A 10 16.91 -11.24 3.70
C PRO A 10 15.41 -11.11 3.39
N SER A 11 15.04 -10.38 2.33
CA SER A 11 13.65 -10.22 1.88
C SER A 11 13.03 -11.55 1.45
N VAL A 12 13.73 -12.30 0.59
CA VAL A 12 13.23 -13.60 0.12
C VAL A 12 13.25 -14.60 1.28
N HIS A 13 14.26 -14.57 2.16
CA HIS A 13 14.34 -15.45 3.33
C HIS A 13 13.15 -15.25 4.27
N LYS A 14 12.82 -13.99 4.58
CA LYS A 14 11.63 -13.65 5.36
C LYS A 14 10.35 -14.19 4.72
N ILE A 15 10.22 -14.15 3.40
CA ILE A 15 9.03 -14.66 2.70
C ILE A 15 8.95 -16.19 2.74
N LEU A 16 10.02 -16.91 2.35
CA LEU A 16 9.95 -18.37 2.23
C LEU A 16 10.03 -19.10 3.58
N ILE A 17 10.83 -18.59 4.52
CA ILE A 17 11.07 -19.24 5.82
C ILE A 17 10.09 -18.72 6.87
N HIS A 18 9.95 -17.40 6.99
CA HIS A 18 9.12 -16.79 8.05
C HIS A 18 7.71 -16.41 7.60
N GLY A 19 7.40 -16.45 6.30
CA GLY A 19 6.17 -15.88 5.75
C GLY A 19 4.89 -16.47 6.36
N SER A 20 4.83 -17.78 6.58
CA SER A 20 3.66 -18.43 7.20
C SER A 20 3.44 -17.99 8.66
N SER A 21 4.52 -17.79 9.41
CA SER A 21 4.46 -17.33 10.80
C SER A 21 4.03 -15.86 10.87
N ILE A 22 4.57 -15.05 9.96
CA ILE A 22 4.21 -13.63 9.82
C ILE A 22 2.71 -13.50 9.49
N ILE A 23 2.20 -14.23 8.49
CA ILE A 23 0.78 -14.19 8.11
C ILE A 23 -0.14 -14.59 9.29
N LYS A 24 0.26 -15.59 10.09
CA LYS A 24 -0.51 -16.02 11.26
C LYS A 24 -0.53 -14.99 12.40
N SER A 25 0.52 -14.17 12.53
CA SER A 25 0.63 -13.17 13.59
C SER A 25 -0.24 -11.92 13.36
N PHE A 26 -0.61 -11.64 12.11
CA PHE A 26 -1.37 -10.43 11.77
C PHE A 26 -2.88 -10.68 11.79
N VAL A 27 -3.62 -9.74 12.39
CA VAL A 27 -5.09 -9.74 12.42
C VAL A 27 -5.69 -9.35 11.06
N LEU A 28 -4.98 -8.52 10.30
CA LEU A 28 -5.44 -7.98 9.02
C LEU A 28 -4.65 -8.57 7.84
N PRO A 29 -5.27 -8.67 6.65
CA PRO A 29 -4.58 -9.04 5.43
C PRO A 29 -3.37 -8.15 5.15
N ILE A 30 -2.23 -8.76 4.82
CA ILE A 30 -0.95 -8.06 4.67
C ILE A 30 -0.98 -6.97 3.59
N GLY A 31 -1.85 -7.10 2.58
CA GLY A 31 -1.99 -6.09 1.52
C GLY A 31 -2.61 -4.77 2.00
N ILE A 32 -3.41 -4.79 3.08
CA ILE A 32 -3.99 -3.58 3.68
C ILE A 32 -2.94 -2.83 4.51
N LEU A 33 -1.96 -3.56 5.05
CA LEU A 33 -0.84 -3.02 5.82
C LEU A 33 0.33 -2.55 4.93
N SER A 34 0.12 -2.46 3.63
CA SER A 34 1.17 -2.12 2.66
C SER A 34 1.60 -0.66 2.76
N GLU A 35 2.91 -0.42 2.69
CA GLU A 35 3.51 0.91 2.62
C GLU A 35 3.26 1.60 1.26
N GLU A 36 2.99 0.84 0.20
CA GLU A 36 2.79 1.35 -1.17
C GLU A 36 1.68 2.41 -1.24
N ALA A 37 0.61 2.24 -0.45
CA ALA A 37 -0.48 3.20 -0.37
C ALA A 37 -0.02 4.56 0.16
N GLN A 38 0.86 4.56 1.18
CA GLN A 38 1.43 5.78 1.75
C GLN A 38 2.44 6.42 0.79
N GLU A 39 3.33 5.63 0.18
CA GLU A 39 4.31 6.13 -0.78
C GLU A 39 3.66 6.78 -2.01
N SER A 40 2.52 6.25 -2.47
CA SER A 40 1.77 6.83 -3.58
C SER A 40 1.38 8.29 -3.33
N ARG A 41 1.13 8.66 -2.06
CA ARG A 41 0.77 10.03 -1.66
C ARG A 41 1.92 11.03 -1.81
N ASN A 42 3.16 10.57 -1.94
CA ASN A 42 4.31 11.45 -2.22
C ASN A 42 4.14 12.21 -3.55
N LYS A 43 3.44 11.60 -4.52
CA LYS A 43 3.08 12.28 -5.78
C LYS A 43 2.13 13.46 -5.54
N ASP A 44 1.13 13.26 -4.68
CA ASP A 44 0.18 14.31 -4.32
C ASP A 44 0.83 15.42 -3.54
N ILE A 45 1.76 15.11 -2.63
CA ILE A 45 2.52 16.12 -1.86
C ILE A 45 3.26 17.06 -2.80
N LYS A 46 3.97 16.51 -3.80
CA LYS A 46 4.66 17.32 -4.82
C LYS A 46 3.68 18.22 -5.58
N ARG A 47 2.54 17.67 -6.00
CA ARG A 47 1.49 18.41 -6.71
C ARG A 47 0.85 19.51 -5.85
N TYR A 48 0.56 19.23 -4.58
CA TYR A 48 -0.03 20.19 -3.65
C TYR A 48 0.91 21.35 -3.37
N ARG A 49 2.20 21.06 -3.22
CA ARG A 49 3.22 22.10 -3.09
C ARG A 49 3.29 23.01 -4.32
N GLU A 50 3.24 22.44 -5.53
CA GLU A 50 3.40 23.21 -6.76
C GLU A 50 2.20 24.13 -7.07
N SER A 51 0.98 23.58 -7.01
CA SER A 51 -0.23 24.23 -7.55
C SER A 51 -1.24 24.70 -6.50
N TYR A 52 -1.15 24.23 -5.25
CA TYR A 52 -2.20 24.46 -4.25
C TYR A 52 -1.73 25.15 -2.96
N SER A 53 -0.42 25.41 -2.83
CA SER A 53 0.15 26.07 -1.65
C SER A 53 0.47 27.55 -1.90
N ARG A 54 0.28 28.38 -0.88
CA ARG A 54 0.69 29.80 -0.91
C ARG A 54 2.20 29.90 -0.77
N LYS A 55 2.86 30.46 -1.78
CA LYS A 55 4.33 30.57 -1.84
C LYS A 55 4.89 31.78 -1.06
N SER A 56 4.22 32.19 0.02
CA SER A 56 4.61 33.35 0.84
C SER A 56 5.65 33.00 1.90
N SER A 57 5.57 31.82 2.52
CA SER A 57 6.55 31.34 3.50
C SER A 57 6.56 29.81 3.55
N ARG A 58 7.65 29.21 4.05
CA ARG A 58 7.72 27.75 4.21
C ARG A 58 6.67 27.20 5.18
N ILE A 59 6.33 27.99 6.22
CA ILE A 59 5.30 27.63 7.19
C ILE A 59 3.92 27.61 6.52
N ASN A 60 3.64 28.62 5.69
CA ASN A 60 2.38 28.68 4.94
C ASN A 60 2.27 27.55 3.90
N ILE A 61 3.38 27.21 3.24
CA ILE A 61 3.42 26.07 2.32
C ILE A 61 3.09 24.76 3.05
N ASN A 62 3.73 24.50 4.19
CA ASN A 62 3.53 23.26 4.94
C ASN A 62 2.11 23.15 5.51
N THR A 63 1.56 24.26 6.02
CA THR A 63 0.19 24.30 6.55
C THR A 63 -0.83 24.03 5.43
N ASP A 64 -0.68 24.65 4.27
CA ASP A 64 -1.59 24.44 3.13
C ASP A 64 -1.53 23.00 2.60
N ILE A 65 -0.32 22.42 2.49
CA ILE A 65 -0.15 21.02 2.08
C ILE A 65 -0.83 20.08 3.08
N PHE A 66 -0.62 20.31 4.38
CA PHE A 66 -1.20 19.48 5.44
C PHE A 66 -2.73 19.55 5.44
N GLN A 67 -3.30 20.76 5.37
CA GLN A 67 -4.74 20.96 5.27
C GLN A 67 -5.33 20.27 4.04
N ARG A 68 -4.65 20.34 2.89
CA ARG A 68 -5.10 19.67 1.67
C ARG A 68 -5.05 18.14 1.80
N LEU A 69 -4.01 17.61 2.45
CA LEU A 69 -3.92 16.17 2.72
C LEU A 69 -5.09 15.72 3.60
N LEU A 70 -5.38 16.43 4.69
CA LEU A 70 -6.52 16.13 5.57
C LEU A 70 -7.86 16.10 4.82
N LEU A 71 -8.12 17.11 3.98
CA LEU A 71 -9.32 17.15 3.15
C LEU A 71 -9.41 15.97 2.16
N SER A 72 -8.26 15.51 1.65
CA SER A 72 -8.21 14.40 0.71
C SER A 72 -8.36 13.03 1.38
N SER A 73 -8.00 12.93 2.66
CA SER A 73 -8.10 11.70 3.47
C SER A 73 -9.40 11.59 4.25
N ASP A 74 -10.20 12.65 4.31
CA ASP A 74 -11.49 12.68 4.99
C ASP A 74 -12.41 11.56 4.46
N PRO A 75 -12.87 10.62 5.32
CA PRO A 75 -13.68 9.49 4.88
C PRO A 75 -15.04 9.89 4.28
N LEU A 76 -15.67 10.92 4.84
CA LEU A 76 -16.97 11.41 4.38
C LEU A 76 -16.84 12.02 3.00
N ILE A 77 -15.87 12.93 2.81
CA ILE A 77 -15.59 13.57 1.51
C ILE A 77 -15.15 12.53 0.47
N SER A 78 -14.30 11.58 0.88
CA SER A 78 -13.81 10.51 0.01
C SER A 78 -14.95 9.61 -0.51
N SER A 79 -15.95 9.32 0.34
CA SER A 79 -17.09 8.49 -0.04
C SER A 79 -17.94 9.08 -1.17
N PHE A 80 -18.01 10.40 -1.27
CA PHE A 80 -18.74 11.11 -2.34
C PHE A 80 -17.92 11.29 -3.63
N ARG A 81 -16.61 11.01 -3.60
CA ARG A 81 -15.73 11.22 -4.74
C ARG A 81 -15.95 10.12 -5.78
N LYS A 82 -16.08 10.51 -7.05
CA LYS A 82 -16.05 9.54 -8.16
C LYS A 82 -14.65 8.93 -8.27
N VAL A 83 -14.57 7.60 -8.24
CA VAL A 83 -13.31 6.86 -8.38
C VAL A 83 -13.37 6.03 -9.66
N ASP A 84 -12.33 6.15 -10.48
CA ASP A 84 -12.18 5.33 -11.68
C ASP A 84 -11.83 3.90 -11.28
N LYS A 85 -12.62 2.94 -11.77
CA LYS A 85 -12.39 1.52 -11.51
C LYS A 85 -11.29 1.01 -12.43
N HIS A 86 -10.18 0.54 -11.86
CA HIS A 86 -9.14 -0.13 -12.65
C HIS A 86 -9.56 -1.57 -13.00
N ASN A 87 -9.22 -2.03 -14.20
CA ASN A 87 -9.43 -3.41 -14.62
C ASN A 87 -8.62 -4.38 -13.76
N ILE A 88 -9.31 -5.31 -13.09
CA ILE A 88 -8.67 -6.31 -12.23
C ILE A 88 -8.05 -7.41 -13.11
N LYS A 89 -6.73 -7.61 -12.99
CA LYS A 89 -6.03 -8.68 -13.71
C LYS A 89 -6.37 -10.05 -13.11
N LYS A 90 -6.46 -11.07 -13.97
CA LYS A 90 -6.76 -12.45 -13.56
C LYS A 90 -5.58 -13.06 -12.77
N THR A 91 -5.87 -13.64 -11.61
CA THR A 91 -4.87 -14.34 -10.79
C THR A 91 -4.52 -15.72 -11.36
N ALA A 92 -3.29 -16.19 -11.11
CA ALA A 92 -2.82 -17.49 -11.58
C ALA A 92 -3.55 -18.67 -10.89
N PRO A 93 -3.73 -19.82 -11.57
CA PRO A 93 -4.51 -20.94 -11.04
C PRO A 93 -3.98 -21.53 -9.72
N ARG A 94 -2.65 -21.56 -9.54
CA ARG A 94 -2.00 -22.05 -8.31
C ARG A 94 -2.30 -21.15 -7.12
N SER A 95 -2.22 -19.84 -7.32
CA SER A 95 -2.52 -18.84 -6.28
C SER A 95 -3.99 -18.86 -5.85
N ARG A 96 -4.92 -19.08 -6.80
CA ARG A 96 -6.35 -19.22 -6.48
C ARG A 96 -6.61 -20.40 -5.55
N ARG A 97 -5.99 -21.55 -5.81
CA ARG A 97 -6.10 -22.75 -4.96
C ARG A 97 -5.56 -22.48 -3.55
N PHE A 98 -4.47 -21.73 -3.42
CA PHE A 98 -3.90 -21.36 -2.14
C PHE A 98 -4.85 -20.46 -1.31
N ILE A 99 -5.40 -19.42 -1.95
CA ILE A 99 -6.36 -18.51 -1.31
C ILE A 99 -7.63 -19.24 -0.87
N ALA A 100 -8.16 -20.13 -1.73
CA ALA A 100 -9.36 -20.91 -1.42
C ALA A 100 -9.16 -21.83 -0.21
N ARG A 101 -8.00 -22.51 -0.11
CA ARG A 101 -7.68 -23.37 1.03
C ARG A 101 -7.58 -22.59 2.34
N HIS A 102 -6.98 -21.39 2.31
CA HIS A 102 -6.85 -20.56 3.50
C HIS A 102 -8.22 -20.07 4.01
N LYS A 103 -9.15 -19.73 3.12
CA LYS A 103 -10.52 -19.32 3.49
C LYS A 103 -11.38 -20.45 4.09
N LEU A 104 -11.06 -21.71 3.79
CA LEU A 104 -11.80 -22.87 4.32
C LEU A 104 -11.29 -23.34 5.69
N LEU A 105 -10.12 -22.86 6.11
CA LEU A 105 -9.45 -23.24 7.37
C LEU A 105 -9.60 -22.17 8.47
N GLN A 106 -10.27 -21.06 8.18
CA GLN A 106 -10.64 -19.99 9.12
C GLN A 106 -12.13 -20.06 9.39
#